data_AF-A0A386C9H8-F1
#
_entry.id   AF-A0A386C9H8-F1
#
_cell.length_a   1.000
_cell.length_b   1.000
_cell.length_c   1.000
_cell.angle_alpha   90.00
_cell.angle_beta   90.00
_cell.angle_gamma   90.00
#
_symmetry.space_group_name_H-M   'P 1'
#
loop_
_entity.id
_entity.type
_entity.pdbx_description
1 polymer ?
#
loop_
_entity_poly.entity_id
_entity_poly.type
_entity_poly.pdbx_seq_one_letter_code
_entity_poly.pdbx_strand_id
1 'polypeptide(L)'
;KFLHFEACYYQAIDFAIENRLARVEAGAQGEHKIARGYLPVEIRSFHFIADAGFAAAVADFLQREGRAVEQERAGLAEFSPFRCENEQKVKGTTEAQRHREE
;
A
#
# COMPACT_ATOMS: atom_id res chain seq x y z
N LYS A 1 13.36 3.96 23.68
CA LYS A 1 13.65 3.24 22.40
C LYS A 1 12.42 2.52 21.85
N PHE A 2 11.61 1.82 22.67
CA PHE A 2 10.40 1.12 22.20
C PHE A 2 9.11 1.95 22.15
N LEU A 3 9.03 3.03 22.94
CA LEU A 3 7.82 3.86 23.07
C LEU A 3 7.30 4.43 21.74
N HIS A 4 8.18 4.85 20.83
CA HIS A 4 7.76 5.34 19.53
C HIS A 4 7.02 4.26 18.72
N PHE A 5 7.51 3.02 18.74
CA PHE A 5 6.86 1.93 18.01
C PHE A 5 5.53 1.51 18.65
N GLU A 6 5.51 1.46 19.98
CA GLU A 6 4.30 1.18 20.73
C GLU A 6 3.20 2.18 20.41
N ALA A 7 3.48 3.47 20.62
CA ALA A 7 2.48 4.52 20.46
C ALA A 7 2.08 4.76 19.00
N CYS A 8 3.02 4.66 18.05
CA CYS A 8 2.75 5.04 16.65
C CYS A 8 2.29 3.87 15.76
N TYR A 9 2.49 2.62 16.15
CA TYR A 9 2.17 1.46 15.30
C TYR A 9 1.26 0.46 16.00
N TYR A 10 1.66 -0.06 17.17
CA TYR A 10 0.95 -1.17 17.80
C TYR A 10 -0.37 -0.73 18.42
N GLN A 11 -0.39 0.38 19.15
CA GLN A 11 -1.64 0.95 19.70
C GLN A 11 -2.66 1.28 18.59
N ALA A 12 -2.20 1.75 17.43
CA ALA A 12 -3.07 2.02 16.29
C ALA A 12 -3.65 0.73 15.67
N ILE A 13 -2.87 -0.34 15.61
CA ILE A 13 -3.32 -1.67 15.16
C ILE A 13 -4.35 -2.25 16.14
N ASP A 14 -4.06 -2.23 17.44
CA ASP A 14 -4.95 -2.75 18.47
C ASP A 14 -6.30 -2.02 18.44
N PHE A 15 -6.27 -0.68 18.39
CA PHE A 15 -7.47 0.13 18.25
C PHE A 15 -8.31 -0.26 17.02
N ALA A 16 -7.67 -0.49 15.87
CA ALA A 16 -8.37 -0.88 14.66
C ALA A 16 -8.98 -2.28 14.75
N ILE A 17 -8.29 -3.23 15.37
CA ILE A 17 -8.81 -4.59 15.60
C ILE A 17 -10.04 -4.52 16.51
N GLU A 18 -9.95 -3.82 17.64
CA GLU A 18 -11.04 -3.66 18.61
C GLU A 18 -12.28 -3.02 17.97
N ASN A 19 -12.07 -2.02 17.12
CA ASN A 19 -13.14 -1.28 16.44
C ASN A 19 -13.53 -1.87 15.08
N ARG A 20 -12.97 -3.04 14.69
CA ARG A 20 -13.23 -3.71 13.41
C ARG A 20 -13.01 -2.81 12.19
N LEU A 21 -12.01 -1.94 12.27
CA LEU A 21 -11.59 -1.13 11.14
C LEU A 21 -10.79 -1.99 10.16
N ALA A 22 -11.07 -1.85 8.87
CA ALA A 22 -10.44 -2.67 7.84
C ALA A 22 -8.98 -2.26 7.53
N ARG A 23 -8.55 -1.06 7.95
CA ARG A 23 -7.26 -0.49 7.54
C ARG A 23 -6.68 0.43 8.61
N VAL A 24 -5.35 0.37 8.76
CA VAL A 24 -4.53 1.31 9.53
C VAL A 24 -3.39 1.79 8.64
N GLU A 25 -3.06 3.07 8.73
CA GLU A 25 -1.95 3.66 7.98
C GLU A 25 -0.86 4.14 8.93
N ALA A 26 0.37 3.68 8.71
CA ALA A 26 1.54 4.03 9.50
C ALA A 26 2.16 5.41 9.15
N GLY A 27 1.48 6.21 8.32
CA GLY A 27 2.02 7.45 7.74
C GLY A 27 3.16 7.20 6.73
N ALA A 28 3.83 8.27 6.30
CA ALA A 28 4.90 8.21 5.29
C ALA A 28 6.26 7.77 5.88
N GLN A 29 7.13 7.22 5.02
CA GLN A 29 8.56 6.94 5.24
C GLN A 29 8.93 5.83 6.25
N GLY A 30 9.99 5.07 5.94
CA GLY A 30 10.69 4.16 6.87
C GLY A 30 10.49 2.66 6.59
N GLU A 31 11.53 1.99 6.08
CA GLU A 31 11.58 0.53 5.85
C GLU A 31 11.28 -0.30 7.09
N HIS A 32 11.55 0.26 8.28
CA HIS A 32 11.27 -0.37 9.56
C HIS A 32 9.79 -0.73 9.74
N LYS A 33 8.88 -0.12 8.98
CA LYS A 33 7.44 -0.41 9.01
C LYS A 33 7.10 -1.83 8.50
N ILE A 34 7.89 -2.36 7.57
CA ILE A 34 7.64 -3.69 6.97
C ILE A 34 7.76 -4.79 8.04
N ALA A 35 8.83 -4.75 8.84
CA ALA A 35 9.02 -5.67 9.95
C ALA A 35 7.91 -5.60 11.03
N ARG A 36 7.04 -4.58 10.97
CA ARG A 36 5.91 -4.36 11.89
C ARG A 36 4.56 -4.65 11.24
N GLY A 37 4.54 -5.21 10.04
CA GLY A 37 3.32 -5.63 9.33
C GLY A 37 2.73 -4.61 8.36
N TYR A 38 3.36 -3.44 8.18
CA TYR A 38 2.91 -2.46 7.19
C TYR A 38 3.65 -2.67 5.86
N LEU A 39 2.94 -3.27 4.89
CA LEU A 39 3.46 -3.45 3.54
C LEU A 39 3.31 -2.17 2.69
N PRO A 40 4.19 -1.94 1.71
CA PRO A 40 4.08 -0.80 0.82
C PRO A 40 2.86 -0.94 -0.11
N VAL A 41 2.09 0.13 -0.23
CA VAL A 41 0.92 0.23 -1.11
C VAL A 41 1.06 1.48 -1.97
N GLU A 42 0.75 1.36 -3.26
CA GLU A 42 0.72 2.51 -4.18
C GLU A 42 -0.36 3.51 -3.72
N ILE A 43 0.01 4.77 -3.56
CA ILE A 43 -0.91 5.87 -3.24
C ILE A 43 -0.85 6.88 -4.39
N ARG A 44 -2.01 7.38 -4.80
CA ARG A 44 -2.14 8.40 -5.84
C ARG A 44 -2.55 9.73 -5.23
N SER A 45 -1.99 10.81 -5.76
CA SER A 45 -2.35 12.17 -5.40
C SER A 45 -2.67 12.97 -6.66
N PHE A 46 -3.54 13.96 -6.52
CA PHE A 46 -3.96 14.82 -7.61
C PHE A 46 -3.50 16.24 -7.34
N HIS A 47 -2.77 16.81 -8.28
CA HIS A 47 -2.19 18.14 -8.16
C HIS A 47 -2.61 18.97 -9.36
N PHE A 48 -3.19 20.14 -9.10
CA PHE A 48 -3.43 21.13 -10.14
C PHE A 48 -2.18 22.00 -10.30
N ILE A 49 -1.64 22.07 -11.51
CA ILE A 49 -0.49 22.89 -11.85
C ILE A 49 -0.92 23.85 -12.95
N ALA A 50 -1.02 25.12 -12.62
CA ALA A 50 -1.54 26.15 -13.52
C ALA A 50 -0.58 26.48 -14.68
N ASP A 51 0.73 26.48 -14.41
CA ASP A 51 1.73 26.73 -15.43
C ASP A 51 1.96 25.48 -16.30
N ALA A 52 1.68 25.60 -17.60
CA ALA A 52 1.76 24.47 -18.52
C ALA A 52 3.20 23.94 -18.71
N GLY A 53 4.21 24.82 -18.65
CA GLY A 53 5.61 24.42 -18.78
C GLY A 53 6.05 23.60 -17.56
N PHE A 54 5.68 24.05 -16.37
CA PHE A 54 5.96 23.34 -15.13
C PHE A 54 5.17 22.03 -15.03
N ALA A 55 3.91 22.01 -15.46
CA ALA A 55 3.10 20.78 -15.52
C ALA A 55 3.77 19.72 -16.43
N ALA A 56 4.28 20.14 -17.60
CA ALA A 56 5.00 19.25 -18.50
C ALA A 56 6.30 18.72 -17.89
N ALA A 57 7.07 19.58 -17.21
CA ALA A 57 8.30 19.17 -16.54
C ALA A 57 8.05 18.17 -15.40
N VAL A 58 7.00 18.38 -14.60
CA VAL A 58 6.58 17.44 -13.55
C VAL A 58 6.11 16.12 -14.16
N ALA A 59 5.32 16.16 -15.24
CA ALA A 59 4.85 14.96 -15.92
C ALA A 59 6.02 14.10 -16.46
N ASP A 60 7.02 14.73 -17.09
CA ASP A 60 8.21 14.01 -17.59
C ASP A 60 9.04 13.40 -16.45
N PHE A 61 9.18 14.10 -15.33
CA PHE A 61 9.82 13.54 -14.13
C PHE A 61 9.07 12.32 -13.60
N LEU A 62 7.75 12.41 -13.47
CA LEU A 62 6.91 11.34 -12.92
C LEU A 62 6.94 10.05 -13.76
N GLN A 63 7.20 10.15 -15.07
CA GLN A 63 7.37 8.98 -15.94
C GLN A 63 8.60 8.12 -15.56
N ARG A 64 9.64 8.75 -15.02
CA ARG A 64 10.85 8.09 -14.55
C ARG A 64 10.70 7.68 -13.10
N GLU A 65 10.20 8.58 -12.26
CA GLU A 65 10.00 8.33 -10.84
C GLU A 65 9.04 7.16 -10.57
N GLY A 66 7.92 7.09 -11.30
CA GLY A 66 6.94 6.01 -11.12
C GLY A 66 7.53 4.62 -11.36
N ARG A 67 8.49 4.48 -12.29
CA ARG A 67 9.19 3.20 -12.52
C ARG A 67 10.12 2.85 -11.37
N ALA A 68 10.84 3.84 -10.84
CA ALA A 68 11.73 3.64 -9.69
C ALA A 68 10.93 3.24 -8.45
N VAL A 69 9.82 3.92 -8.17
CA VAL A 69 8.91 3.60 -7.05
C VAL A 69 8.32 2.20 -7.17
N GLU A 70 7.92 1.76 -8.37
CA GLU A 70 7.39 0.40 -8.54
C GLU A 70 8.47 -0.67 -8.34
N GLN A 71 9.70 -0.42 -8.79
CA GLN A 71 10.83 -1.32 -8.54
C GLN A 71 11.17 -1.40 -7.05
N GLU A 72 11.19 -0.26 -6.36
CA GLU A 72 11.39 -0.20 -4.91
C GLU A 72 10.29 -0.96 -4.18
N ARG A 73 9.02 -0.75 -4.55
CA ARG A 73 7.86 -1.46 -3.98
C ARG A 73 7.99 -2.98 -4.14
N ALA A 74 8.40 -3.43 -5.33
CA ALA A 74 8.60 -4.86 -5.60
C ALA A 74 9.73 -5.45 -4.74
N GLY A 75 10.87 -4.75 -4.63
CA GLY A 75 11.98 -5.19 -3.78
C GLY A 75 11.61 -5.21 -2.29
N LEU A 76 10.84 -4.20 -1.82
CA LEU A 76 10.36 -4.15 -0.44
C LEU A 76 9.36 -5.27 -0.10
N ALA A 77 8.60 -5.76 -1.09
CA ALA A 77 7.66 -6.86 -0.90
C ALA A 77 8.36 -8.19 -0.53
N GLU A 78 9.62 -8.39 -0.94
CA GLU A 78 10.42 -9.56 -0.58
C GLU A 78 10.72 -9.64 0.92
N PHE A 79 10.67 -8.51 1.63
CA PHE A 79 10.89 -8.43 3.07
C PHE A 79 9.60 -8.59 3.90
N SER A 80 8.49 -8.96 3.26
CA SER A 80 7.20 -9.17 3.94
C SER A 80 7.35 -10.15 5.12
N PRO A 81 6.87 -9.80 6.33
CA PRO A 81 6.88 -10.71 7.47
C PRO A 81 5.74 -11.75 7.39
N PHE A 82 4.83 -11.63 6.43
CA PHE A 82 3.67 -12.51 6.29
C PHE A 82 4.04 -13.74 5.47
N ARG A 83 3.47 -14.89 5.86
CA ARG A 83 3.59 -16.12 5.08
C ARG A 83 2.86 -15.98 3.75
N CYS A 84 3.51 -16.36 2.66
CA CYS A 84 2.88 -16.55 1.37
C CYS A 84 2.06 -17.85 1.37
N GLU A 85 0.88 -17.85 2.00
CA GLU A 85 -0.05 -18.98 1.92
C GLU A 85 -0.93 -18.85 0.67
N ASN A 86 -0.55 -19.56 -0.40
CA ASN A 86 -1.38 -19.99 -1.54
C ASN A 86 -1.84 -18.93 -2.58
N GLU A 87 -1.19 -18.94 -3.75
CA GLU A 87 -1.67 -18.38 -5.03
C GLU A 87 -2.98 -19.00 -5.58
N GLN A 88 -3.67 -19.87 -4.83
CA GLN A 88 -4.70 -20.77 -5.38
C GLN A 88 -6.16 -20.45 -5.02
N LYS A 89 -6.53 -19.33 -4.39
CA LYS A 89 -7.95 -19.07 -4.02
C LYS A 89 -8.68 -17.90 -4.69
N VAL A 90 -8.03 -17.09 -5.54
CA VAL A 90 -8.72 -15.95 -6.19
C VAL A 90 -9.38 -16.32 -7.52
N LYS A 91 -9.04 -17.47 -8.14
CA LYS A 91 -9.69 -17.91 -9.40
C LYS A 91 -11.09 -18.52 -9.23
N GLY A 92 -11.60 -18.66 -8.01
CA GLY A 92 -12.84 -19.41 -7.74
C GLY A 92 -14.13 -18.61 -7.57
N THR A 93 -14.10 -17.27 -7.62
CA THR A 93 -15.31 -16.47 -7.27
C THR A 93 -15.93 -15.70 -8.43
N THR A 94 -15.35 -15.74 -9.64
CA THR A 94 -15.90 -14.98 -10.79
C THR A 94 -16.79 -15.81 -11.72
N GLU A 95 -16.85 -17.14 -11.58
CA GLU A 95 -17.69 -18.00 -12.45
C GLU A 95 -19.05 -18.40 -11.84
N ALA A 96 -19.32 -18.12 -10.57
CA ALA A 96 -20.58 -18.50 -9.90
C ALA A 96 -21.72 -17.46 -9.97
N GLN A 97 -21.54 -16.34 -10.68
CA GLN A 97 -22.55 -15.27 -10.80
C GLN A 97 -23.03 -15.00 -12.24
N ARG A 98 -22.88 -15.94 -13.17
CA ARG A 98 -23.46 -15.86 -14.54
C ARG A 98 -24.51 -16.92 -14.86
N HIS A 99 -25.28 -17.38 -13.87
CA HIS A 99 -26.41 -18.29 -14.14
C HIS A 99 -27.62 -18.11 -13.21
N ARG A 100 -27.81 -16.90 -12.68
CA ARG A 100 -29.07 -16.48 -12.03
C ARG A 100 -29.39 -15.04 -12.40
N GLU A 101 -29.72 -14.85 -13.66
CA GLU A 101 -30.62 -13.82 -14.16
C GLU A 101 -31.08 -14.34 -15.52
N GLU A 102 -32.39 -14.26 -15.72
CA GLU A 102 -33.22 -14.96 -16.70
C GLU A 102 -32.93 -14.59 -18.16
#